data_AF-A0A847FI87-F1
#
_entry.id   AF-A0A847FI87-F1
#
_cell.length_a   1.000
_cell.length_b   1.000
_cell.length_c   1.000
_cell.angle_alpha   90.00
_cell.angle_beta   90.00
_cell.angle_gamma   90.00
#
_symmetry.space_group_name_H-M   'P 1'
#
loop_
_entity.id
_entity.type
_entity.pdbx_description
1 polymer ?
#
loop_
_entity_poly.entity_id
_entity_poly.type
_entity_poly.pdbx_seq_one_letter_code
_entity_poly.pdbx_strand_id
1 'polypeptide(L)'
;MAEPSLKKLLRRRNELGSVLDAMLEILGQDIGLQDADGRWLIEAGTDGAGTSGRYPVILQEEPIGWVAGRARPEHLAAVARLLSYAAGQEAEKRSLAMEVLER
;
A
#
# COMPACT_ATOMS: atom_id res chain seq x y z
N MET A 1 -16.50 -14.10 -2.08
CA MET A 1 -15.10 -13.86 -2.49
C MET A 1 -14.57 -12.70 -1.65
N ALA A 2 -13.40 -12.83 -1.03
CA ALA A 2 -12.96 -11.83 -0.06
C ALA A 2 -12.22 -10.69 -0.77
N GLU A 3 -12.85 -9.51 -0.89
CA GLU A 3 -12.34 -8.32 -1.59
C GLU A 3 -10.84 -8.05 -1.32
N PRO A 4 -10.03 -7.80 -2.35
CA PRO A 4 -8.64 -7.43 -2.14
C PRO A 4 -8.57 -6.12 -1.36
N SER A 5 -7.79 -6.10 -0.28
CA SER A 5 -7.62 -4.92 0.56
C SER A 5 -6.16 -4.70 0.89
N LEU A 6 -5.76 -3.45 1.07
CA LEU A 6 -4.39 -3.10 1.44
C LEU A 6 -3.93 -3.85 2.71
N LYS A 7 -4.83 -4.04 3.68
CA LYS A 7 -4.58 -4.83 4.90
C LYS A 7 -4.17 -6.28 4.61
N LYS A 8 -4.78 -6.92 3.60
CA LYS A 8 -4.42 -8.31 3.21
C LYS A 8 -3.09 -8.35 2.47
N LEU A 9 -2.77 -7.33 1.68
CA LEU A 9 -1.49 -7.19 1.00
C LEU A 9 -0.33 -7.12 2.01
N LEU A 10 -0.48 -6.25 3.03
CA LEU A 10 0.52 -6.08 4.09
C LEU A 10 0.72 -7.35 4.93
N ARG A 11 -0.36 -8.10 5.22
CA ARG A 11 -0.28 -9.32 6.04
C ARG A 11 0.32 -10.55 5.35
N ARG A 12 0.22 -10.64 4.02
CA ARG A 12 0.55 -11.89 3.29
C ARG A 12 2.00 -11.95 2.82
N ARG A 13 2.74 -10.84 2.84
CA ARG A 13 4.16 -10.81 2.50
C ARG A 13 4.97 -10.23 3.63
N ASN A 14 5.58 -11.10 4.44
CA ASN A 14 6.60 -10.70 5.42
C ASN A 14 7.72 -9.88 4.76
N GLU A 15 8.09 -10.20 3.51
CA GLU A 15 9.11 -9.47 2.73
C GLU A 15 8.64 -8.08 2.25
N LEU A 16 7.35 -7.93 1.93
CA LEU A 16 6.81 -6.62 1.52
C LEU A 16 6.68 -5.70 2.74
N GLY A 17 6.26 -6.27 3.88
CA GLY A 17 6.22 -5.57 5.16
C GLY A 17 7.60 -5.04 5.53
N SER A 18 8.65 -5.87 5.52
CA SER A 18 10.00 -5.44 5.89
C SER A 18 10.60 -4.40 4.93
N VAL A 19 10.35 -4.52 3.62
CA VAL A 19 10.76 -3.50 2.63
C VAL A 19 10.02 -2.20 2.87
N LEU A 20 8.71 -2.27 3.15
CA LEU A 20 7.90 -1.09 3.43
C LEU A 20 8.35 -0.40 4.72
N ASP A 21 8.59 -1.16 5.79
CA ASP A 21 9.10 -0.64 7.05
C ASP A 21 10.45 0.06 6.85
N ALA A 22 11.39 -0.57 6.15
CA ALA A 22 12.68 0.06 5.83
C ALA A 22 12.53 1.33 4.97
N MET A 23 11.57 1.35 4.04
CA MET A 23 11.28 2.55 3.24
C MET A 23 10.66 3.67 4.09
N LEU A 24 9.75 3.34 5.00
CA LEU A 24 9.13 4.30 5.91
C LEU A 24 10.16 4.88 6.89
N GLU A 25 11.13 4.07 7.33
CA GLU A 25 12.27 4.56 8.13
C GLU A 25 13.15 5.55 7.35
N ILE A 26 13.47 5.26 6.09
CA ILE A 26 14.33 6.12 5.25
C ILE A 26 13.61 7.42 4.83
N LEU A 27 12.34 7.32 4.46
CA LEU A 27 11.55 8.45 3.97
C LEU A 27 11.04 9.36 5.10
N GLY A 28 11.24 8.95 6.36
CA GLY A 28 10.75 9.62 7.56
C GLY A 28 9.37 9.13 7.95
N GLN A 29 9.07 9.24 9.25
CA GLN A 29 7.81 8.73 9.81
C GLN A 29 6.56 9.45 9.29
N ASP A 30 6.67 10.50 8.50
CA ASP A 30 5.55 11.31 8.00
C ASP A 30 4.71 10.64 6.89
N ILE A 31 4.90 9.33 6.67
CA ILE A 31 4.13 8.50 5.75
C ILE A 31 3.41 7.41 6.54
N GLY A 32 2.11 7.28 6.32
CA GLY A 32 1.27 6.23 6.86
C GLY A 32 0.36 5.64 5.79
N LEU A 33 -0.41 4.64 6.19
CA LEU A 33 -1.29 3.86 5.32
C LEU A 33 -2.70 3.84 5.87
N GLN A 34 -3.67 3.98 4.98
CA GLN A 34 -5.09 3.87 5.30
C GLN A 34 -5.75 2.79 4.45
N ASP A 35 -6.78 2.15 4.99
CA ASP A 35 -7.66 1.30 4.20
C ASP A 35 -8.58 2.12 3.29
N ALA A 36 -9.43 1.45 2.51
CA ALA A 36 -10.37 2.08 1.59
C ALA A 36 -11.34 3.04 2.31
N ASP A 37 -11.71 2.73 3.56
CA ASP A 37 -12.58 3.55 4.41
C ASP A 37 -11.85 4.76 5.04
N GLY A 38 -10.53 4.85 4.87
CA GLY A 38 -9.70 5.89 5.47
C GLY A 38 -9.24 5.61 6.90
N ARG A 39 -9.46 4.39 7.43
CA ARG A 39 -8.92 4.01 8.74
C ARG A 39 -7.43 3.72 8.63
N TRP A 40 -6.65 4.21 9.59
CA TRP A 40 -5.21 3.96 9.64
C TRP A 40 -4.89 2.49 9.85
N LEU A 41 -4.05 1.95 8.96
CA LEU A 41 -3.38 0.66 9.09
C LEU A 41 -1.97 0.82 9.67
N ILE A 42 -1.31 1.92 9.28
CA ILE A 42 -0.02 2.40 9.83
C ILE A 42 -0.17 3.90 9.98
N GLU A 43 -0.03 4.44 11.19
CA GLU A 43 -0.15 5.88 11.41
C GLU A 43 1.07 6.62 10.87
N ALA A 44 0.83 7.76 10.22
CA ALA A 44 1.88 8.69 9.88
C ALA A 44 2.30 9.48 11.14
N GLY A 45 3.59 9.66 11.33
CA GLY A 45 4.18 10.65 12.20
C GLY A 45 3.67 12.07 11.88
N THR A 46 3.67 12.91 12.92
CA THR A 46 3.10 14.26 12.87
C THR A 46 4.15 15.36 12.73
N ASP A 47 5.42 14.99 12.81
CA ASP A 47 6.55 15.90 12.99
C ASP A 47 7.05 16.51 11.67
N GLY A 48 6.53 16.02 10.55
CA GLY A 48 6.84 16.51 9.21
C GLY A 48 6.40 17.95 8.95
N ALA A 49 7.30 18.70 8.32
CA ALA A 49 7.09 20.08 7.90
C ALA A 49 6.26 20.22 6.60
N GLY A 50 5.84 19.12 5.96
CA GLY A 50 5.09 19.16 4.70
C GLY A 50 3.57 19.29 4.86
N THR A 51 2.90 19.47 3.72
CA THR A 51 1.44 19.53 3.62
C THR A 51 0.86 18.13 3.65
N SER A 52 -0.22 17.93 4.41
CA SER A 52 -0.96 16.66 4.41
C SER A 52 -1.43 16.30 3.01
N GLY A 53 -1.02 15.13 2.54
CA GLY A 53 -1.38 14.59 1.23
C GLY A 53 -1.89 13.16 1.36
N ARG A 54 -2.56 12.69 0.29
CA ARG A 54 -3.10 11.33 0.20
C ARG A 54 -3.05 10.85 -1.25
N TYR A 55 -2.50 9.66 -1.48
CA TYR A 55 -2.37 9.03 -2.79
C TYR A 55 -2.98 7.62 -2.78
N PRO A 56 -3.77 7.24 -3.79
CA PRO A 56 -4.46 5.97 -3.80
C PRO A 56 -3.51 4.81 -4.12
N VAL A 57 -3.72 3.68 -3.44
CA VAL A 57 -3.17 2.39 -3.85
C VAL A 57 -4.21 1.72 -4.75
N ILE A 58 -3.88 1.52 -6.02
CA ILE A 58 -4.80 1.05 -7.05
C ILE A 58 -4.55 -0.43 -7.34
N LEU A 59 -5.63 -1.20 -7.44
CA LEU A 59 -5.65 -2.56 -7.97
C LEU A 59 -6.77 -2.66 -8.99
N GLN A 60 -6.46 -3.05 -10.23
CA GLN A 60 -7.47 -3.19 -11.30
C GLN A 60 -8.36 -1.94 -11.43
N GLU A 61 -7.73 -0.75 -11.42
CA GLU A 61 -8.40 0.56 -11.49
C GLU A 61 -9.21 0.97 -10.24
N GLU A 62 -9.31 0.11 -9.23
CA GLU A 62 -10.02 0.40 -7.98
C GLU A 62 -9.05 0.77 -6.83
N PRO A 63 -9.35 1.83 -6.05
CA PRO A 63 -8.60 2.13 -4.83
C PRO A 63 -8.86 1.08 -3.73
N ILE A 64 -7.81 0.40 -3.29
CA ILE A 64 -7.87 -0.60 -2.20
C ILE A 64 -7.35 -0.07 -0.85
N GLY A 65 -6.97 1.20 -0.82
CA GLY A 65 -6.35 1.89 0.30
C GLY A 65 -5.57 3.12 -0.16
N TRP A 66 -4.86 3.75 0.77
CA TRP A 66 -4.19 5.03 0.53
C TRP A 66 -2.87 5.14 1.28
N VAL A 67 -1.92 5.82 0.67
CA VAL A 67 -0.73 6.34 1.34
C VAL A 67 -1.01 7.79 1.73
N ALA A 68 -0.87 8.13 3.00
CA ALA A 68 -1.25 9.42 3.53
C ALA A 68 -0.23 9.94 4.54
N GLY A 69 -0.08 11.25 4.66
CA GLY A 69 0.82 11.85 5.64
C GLY A 69 1.33 13.22 5.22
N ARG A 70 2.36 13.71 5.91
CA ARG A 70 2.93 15.06 5.70
C ARG A 70 4.25 15.05 4.93
N ALA A 71 4.67 13.89 4.42
CA ALA A 71 5.83 13.81 3.54
C ALA A 71 5.62 14.58 2.23
N ARG A 72 6.72 14.80 1.49
CA ARG A 72 6.64 15.43 0.16
C ARG A 72 5.70 14.64 -0.78
N PRO A 73 4.88 15.31 -1.61
CA PRO A 73 3.90 14.64 -2.47
C PRO A 73 4.51 13.53 -3.35
N GLU A 74 5.72 13.73 -3.86
CA GLU A 74 6.45 12.75 -4.67
C GLU A 74 6.82 11.48 -3.89
N HIS A 75 7.07 11.57 -2.58
CA HIS A 75 7.34 10.40 -1.75
C HIS A 75 6.06 9.57 -1.52
N LEU A 76 4.95 10.25 -1.19
CA LEU A 76 3.65 9.59 -1.03
C LEU A 76 3.23 8.89 -2.33
N ALA A 77 3.41 9.57 -3.47
CA ALA A 77 3.12 9.01 -4.79
C ALA A 77 4.01 7.79 -5.13
N ALA A 78 5.30 7.83 -4.79
CA ALA A 78 6.23 6.73 -5.03
C ALA A 78 5.85 5.47 -4.24
N VAL A 79 5.55 5.63 -2.95
CA VAL A 79 5.10 4.52 -2.10
C VAL A 79 3.77 3.96 -2.59
N ALA A 80 2.82 4.83 -2.98
CA ALA A 80 1.53 4.39 -3.51
C ALA A 80 1.67 3.58 -4.80
N ARG A 81 2.55 4.00 -5.72
CA ARG A 81 2.85 3.26 -6.96
C ARG A 81 3.48 1.90 -6.68
N LEU A 82 4.42 1.82 -5.74
CA LEU A 82 5.04 0.55 -5.34
C LEU A 82 4.01 -0.43 -4.77
N LEU A 83 3.15 0.04 -3.86
CA LEU A 83 2.09 -0.78 -3.28
C LEU A 83 1.06 -1.23 -4.32
N SER A 84 0.74 -0.36 -5.30
CA SER A 84 -0.15 -0.69 -6.42
C SER A 84 0.45 -1.80 -7.30
N TYR A 85 1.75 -1.68 -7.62
CA TYR A 85 2.48 -2.72 -8.35
C TYR A 85 2.50 -4.04 -7.59
N ALA A 86 2.82 -4.01 -6.29
CA ALA A 86 2.81 -5.21 -5.45
C ALA A 86 1.43 -5.87 -5.38
N ALA A 87 0.36 -5.07 -5.30
CA ALA A 87 -1.01 -5.55 -5.32
C ALA A 87 -1.35 -6.25 -6.64
N GLY A 88 -0.98 -5.64 -7.78
CA GLY A 88 -1.19 -6.20 -9.11
C GLY A 88 -0.47 -7.53 -9.29
N GLN A 89 0.80 -7.60 -8.90
CA GLN A 89 1.59 -8.84 -8.97
C GLN A 89 1.02 -9.97 -8.11
N GLU A 90 0.47 -9.65 -6.94
CA GLU A 90 -0.18 -10.65 -6.08
C GLU A 90 -1.50 -11.16 -6.67
N ALA A 91 -2.31 -10.28 -7.26
CA ALA A 91 -3.57 -10.65 -7.91
C ALA A 91 -3.32 -11.54 -9.14
N GLU A 92 -2.34 -11.17 -9.97
CA GLU A 92 -1.95 -11.93 -11.17
C GLU A 92 -1.48 -13.34 -10.81
N LYS A 93 -0.60 -13.48 -9.80
CA LYS A 93 -0.15 -14.80 -9.31
C LYS A 93 -1.30 -15.70 -8.86
N ARG A 94 -2.33 -15.13 -8.22
CA ARG A 94 -3.52 -15.90 -7.79
C ARG A 94 -4.38 -16.32 -8.96
N SER A 95 -4.57 -15.43 -9.94
CA SER A 95 -5.31 -15.75 -11.16
C SER A 95 -4.69 -16.95 -11.87
N LEU A 96 -3.37 -16.93 -12.05
CA LEU A 96 -2.64 -18.03 -12.68
C LEU A 96 -2.71 -19.33 -11.88
N ALA A 97 -2.61 -19.25 -10.54
CA ALA A 97 -2.69 -20.43 -9.68
C ALA A 97 -4.09 -21.08 -9.71
N MET A 98 -5.15 -20.28 -9.82
CA MET A 98 -6.53 -20.79 -9.97
C MET A 98 -6.75 -21.43 -11.34
N GLU A 99 -6.26 -20.80 -12.40
CA GLU A 99 -6.38 -21.32 -13.77
C GLU A 99 -5.71 -22.70 -13.94
N VAL A 100 -4.58 -22.94 -13.26
CA VAL A 100 -3.90 -24.24 -13.25
C VAL A 100 -4.68 -25.33 -12.51
N LEU A 101 -5.47 -24.96 -11.48
CA LEU A 101 -6.23 -25.91 -10.68
C LEU A 101 -7.56 -26.34 -11.33
N GLU A 102 -8.08 -25.53 -12.25
CA GLU A 102 -9.31 -25.80 -13.02
C GLU A 102 -9.06 -26.67 -14.27
N ARG A 103 -7.84 -27.17 -14.46
CA ARG A 103 -7.41 -27.99 -15.59
C ARG A 103 -6.98 -29.40 -15.14
#